data_AF-A0A832GF77-F1
#
_entry.id   AF-A0A832GF77-F1
#
_cell.length_a   1.000
_cell.length_b   1.000
_cell.length_c   1.000
_cell.angle_alpha   90.00
_cell.angle_beta   90.00
_cell.angle_gamma   90.00
#
_symmetry.space_group_name_H-M   'P 1'
#
loop_
_entity.id
_entity.type
_entity.pdbx_description
1 polymer ?
#
loop_
_entity_poly.entity_id
_entity_poly.type
_entity_poly.pdbx_seq_one_letter_code
_entity_poly.pdbx_strand_id
1 'polypeptide(L)'
;MLVVNWMSTRLVSVDPDKLKLEEIEGLMRQQMREASEANRYGVRVEAVGIRRNVLQKDVATQVENRMKETRTTLAQQARSEGASAATNIRSRADSAKQRILAFANRRADAIRAEGEAAAVEQYKVFQQNEEFAIFLRKLDEYKKAFSKNTTFFFDARKGPFDLFVSPNLPSSRPVLGDSSGSN
;
A
#
# COMPACT_ATOMS: atom_id res chain seq x y z
N MET A 1 45.84 -32.73 5.63
CA MET A 1 45.47 -31.38 5.15
C MET A 1 44.00 -31.04 5.45
N LEU A 2 43.50 -31.37 6.65
CA LEU A 2 42.08 -31.16 7.02
C LEU A 2 41.86 -30.48 8.38
N VAL A 3 42.92 -30.30 9.18
CA VAL A 3 42.84 -29.71 10.52
C VAL A 3 42.88 -28.16 10.49
N VAL A 4 43.39 -27.57 9.41
CA VAL A 4 43.72 -26.13 9.38
C VAL A 4 42.48 -25.24 9.17
N ASN A 5 41.43 -25.73 8.51
CA ASN A 5 40.27 -24.90 8.13
C ASN A 5 39.29 -24.65 9.31
N TRP A 6 39.38 -25.42 10.39
CA TRP A 6 38.41 -25.38 11.51
C TRP A 6 38.90 -24.61 12.74
N MET A 7 40.17 -24.15 12.75
CA MET A 7 40.80 -23.60 13.95
C MET A 7 40.82 -22.06 14.02
N SER A 8 40.67 -21.38 12.87
CA SER A 8 40.90 -19.92 12.81
C SER A 8 39.75 -19.09 13.44
N THR A 9 38.49 -19.46 13.20
CA THR A 9 37.32 -18.66 13.63
C THR A 9 37.07 -18.67 15.14
N ARG A 10 37.66 -19.62 15.89
CA ARG A 10 37.51 -19.73 17.36
C ARG A 10 38.66 -19.10 18.15
N LEU A 11 39.76 -18.75 17.48
CA LEU A 11 40.90 -18.09 18.11
C LEU A 11 40.82 -16.57 18.04
N VAL A 12 39.99 -16.02 17.15
CA VAL A 12 39.81 -14.58 16.96
C VAL A 12 38.31 -14.29 16.76
N SER A 13 37.58 -14.15 17.86
CA SER A 13 36.17 -13.69 17.88
C SER A 13 36.02 -12.44 18.74
N VAL A 14 35.13 -11.53 18.32
CA VAL A 14 34.80 -10.29 19.05
C VAL A 14 33.83 -10.55 20.21
N ASP A 15 33.16 -11.70 20.23
CA ASP A 15 32.30 -12.19 21.32
C ASP A 15 33.13 -12.92 22.40
N PRO A 16 33.11 -12.50 23.68
CA PRO A 16 33.80 -13.16 24.80
C PRO A 16 33.35 -14.62 25.02
N ASP A 17 32.06 -14.92 24.85
CA ASP A 17 31.47 -16.23 25.20
C ASP A 17 31.76 -17.35 24.19
N LYS A 18 32.35 -17.02 23.04
CA LYS A 18 32.71 -17.99 21.98
C LYS A 18 34.21 -18.34 21.98
N LEU A 19 35.00 -17.71 22.84
CA LEU A 19 36.43 -17.98 22.99
C LEU A 19 36.64 -19.29 23.75
N LYS A 20 36.74 -20.39 23.00
CA LYS A 20 37.08 -21.74 23.50
C LYS A 20 38.60 -21.89 23.75
N LEU A 21 39.26 -20.85 24.24
CA LEU A 21 40.70 -20.87 24.51
C LEU A 21 41.03 -21.89 25.61
N GLU A 22 40.22 -21.95 26.67
CA GLU A 22 40.39 -22.93 27.76
C GLU A 22 40.25 -24.38 27.27
N GLU A 23 39.33 -24.63 26.34
CA GLU A 23 39.08 -25.96 25.79
C GLU A 23 40.26 -26.42 24.91
N ILE A 24 40.87 -25.49 24.16
CA ILE A 24 42.05 -25.74 23.33
C ILE A 24 43.30 -25.95 24.20
N GLU A 25 43.48 -25.14 25.25
CA GLU A 25 44.58 -25.29 26.19
C GLU A 25 44.48 -26.58 27.00
N GLY A 26 43.26 -27.01 27.35
CA GLY A 26 42.98 -28.29 28.00
C GLY A 26 43.36 -29.48 27.11
N LEU A 27 42.95 -29.47 25.85
CA LEU A 27 43.32 -30.50 24.87
C LEU A 27 44.84 -30.56 24.64
N MET A 28 45.51 -29.42 24.50
CA MET A 28 46.98 -29.39 24.35
C MET A 28 47.71 -29.92 25.59
N ARG A 29 47.22 -29.61 26.81
CA ARG A 29 47.78 -30.17 28.05
C ARG A 29 47.66 -31.68 28.10
N GLN A 30 46.50 -32.22 27.74
CA GLN A 30 46.26 -33.66 27.75
C GLN A 30 47.22 -34.36 26.78
N GLN A 31 47.33 -33.85 25.56
CA GLN A 31 48.22 -34.40 24.54
C GLN A 31 49.70 -34.36 24.94
N MET A 32 50.15 -33.26 25.57
CA MET A 32 51.53 -33.15 26.05
C MET A 32 51.82 -34.01 27.29
N ARG A 33 50.83 -34.26 28.15
CA ARG A 33 50.97 -35.19 29.29
C ARG A 33 51.14 -36.63 28.81
N GLU A 34 50.28 -37.06 27.89
CA GLU A 34 50.35 -38.40 27.29
C GLU A 34 51.69 -38.62 26.57
N ALA A 35 52.19 -37.62 25.83
CA ALA A 35 53.49 -37.69 25.17
C ALA A 35 54.68 -37.71 26.15
N SER A 36 54.59 -36.97 27.26
CA SER A 36 55.62 -36.95 28.32
C SER A 36 55.71 -38.31 29.05
N GLU A 37 54.56 -38.90 29.37
CA GLU A 37 54.49 -40.20 30.05
C GLU A 37 54.93 -41.35 29.13
N ALA A 38 54.55 -41.30 27.85
CA ALA A 38 54.94 -42.30 26.85
C ALA A 38 56.45 -42.33 26.59
N ASN A 39 57.12 -41.17 26.56
CA ASN A 39 58.55 -41.10 26.28
C ASN A 39 59.45 -41.04 27.55
N ARG A 40 58.86 -41.16 28.75
CA ARG A 40 59.58 -41.25 30.05
C ARG A 40 60.60 -40.13 30.29
N TYR A 41 60.32 -38.91 29.82
CA TYR A 41 61.26 -37.79 29.92
C TYR A 41 61.45 -37.24 31.34
N GLY A 42 60.70 -37.73 32.34
CA GLY A 42 60.83 -37.29 33.74
C GLY A 42 60.31 -35.87 34.03
N VAL A 43 59.62 -35.23 33.07
CA VAL A 43 59.09 -33.86 33.17
C VAL A 43 57.58 -33.84 33.37
N ARG A 44 57.11 -33.11 34.39
CA ARG A 44 55.69 -32.95 34.72
C ARG A 44 55.16 -31.64 34.11
N VAL A 45 54.20 -31.72 33.20
CA VAL A 45 53.57 -30.55 32.56
C VAL A 45 52.47 -29.98 33.46
N GLU A 46 52.75 -28.83 34.10
CA GLU A 46 51.84 -28.17 35.04
C GLU A 46 50.83 -27.25 34.33
N ALA A 47 51.29 -26.42 33.38
CA ALA A 47 50.43 -25.57 32.57
C ALA A 47 50.99 -25.33 31.16
N VAL A 48 50.08 -25.30 30.18
CA VAL A 48 50.33 -24.84 28.81
C VAL A 48 49.43 -23.62 28.60
N GLY A 49 49.98 -22.56 28.00
CA GLY A 49 49.26 -21.34 27.68
C GLY A 49 49.86 -20.63 26.47
N ILE A 50 49.00 -20.03 25.64
CA ILE A 50 49.43 -19.35 24.42
C ILE A 50 49.79 -17.90 24.75
N ARG A 51 51.08 -17.55 24.68
CA ARG A 51 51.54 -16.20 25.07
C ARG A 51 51.29 -15.11 24.02
N ARG A 52 51.45 -15.42 22.73
CA ARG A 52 51.25 -14.44 21.63
C ARG A 52 51.06 -15.16 20.30
N ASN A 53 49.95 -14.90 19.63
CA ASN A 53 49.77 -15.26 18.23
C ASN A 53 50.14 -14.03 17.38
N VAL A 54 51.22 -14.10 16.61
CA VAL A 54 51.60 -13.01 15.68
C VAL A 54 50.97 -13.31 14.33
N LEU A 55 49.88 -12.61 14.03
CA LEU A 55 49.27 -12.62 12.70
C LEU A 55 50.24 -11.94 11.73
N GLN A 56 50.60 -12.63 10.64
CA GLN A 56 51.36 -12.04 9.55
C GLN A 56 50.53 -10.91 8.91
N LYS A 57 51.13 -9.71 8.74
CA LYS A 57 50.44 -8.51 8.25
C LYS A 57 49.76 -8.73 6.89
N ASP A 58 50.35 -9.53 6.03
CA ASP A 58 49.83 -9.82 4.69
C ASP A 58 48.51 -10.62 4.75
N VAL A 59 48.43 -11.61 5.64
CA VAL A 59 47.22 -12.41 5.85
C VAL A 59 46.12 -11.56 6.49
N ALA A 60 46.46 -10.69 7.44
CA ALA A 60 45.51 -9.79 8.06
C ALA A 60 44.84 -8.85 7.05
N THR A 61 45.64 -8.31 6.11
CA THR A 61 45.14 -7.38 5.07
C THR A 61 44.22 -8.09 4.09
N GLN A 62 44.55 -9.32 3.67
CA GLN A 62 43.69 -10.12 2.79
C GLN A 62 42.34 -10.46 3.44
N VAL A 63 42.35 -10.82 4.72
CA VAL A 63 41.12 -11.11 5.47
C VAL A 63 40.26 -9.86 5.63
N GLU A 64 40.87 -8.70 5.92
CA GLU A 64 40.13 -7.43 6.02
C GLU A 64 39.46 -7.06 4.69
N ASN A 65 40.18 -7.18 3.57
CA ASN A 65 39.62 -6.91 2.25
C ASN A 65 38.45 -7.85 1.92
N ARG A 66 38.61 -9.15 2.20
CA ARG A 66 37.53 -10.13 2.03
C ARG A 66 36.32 -9.83 2.92
N MET A 67 36.54 -9.35 4.16
CA MET A 67 35.47 -8.93 5.04
C MET A 67 34.72 -7.70 4.50
N LYS A 68 35.46 -6.72 3.95
CA LYS A 68 34.85 -5.54 3.31
C LYS A 68 33.98 -5.95 2.12
N GLU A 69 34.49 -6.79 1.23
CA GLU A 69 33.74 -7.32 0.09
C GLU A 69 32.51 -8.12 0.52
N THR A 70 32.66 -9.00 1.52
CA THR A 70 31.51 -9.77 2.05
C THR A 70 30.44 -8.83 2.61
N ARG A 71 30.85 -7.76 3.30
CA ARG A 71 29.92 -6.79 3.90
C ARG A 71 29.26 -5.91 2.85
N THR A 72 29.95 -5.53 1.78
CA THR A 72 29.34 -4.78 0.66
C THR A 72 28.36 -5.66 -0.09
N THR A 73 28.68 -6.93 -0.36
CA THR A 73 27.76 -7.89 -0.97
C THR A 73 26.51 -8.10 -0.12
N LEU A 74 26.65 -8.32 1.19
CA LEU A 74 25.52 -8.50 2.09
C LEU A 74 24.63 -7.25 2.14
N ALA A 75 25.23 -6.05 2.21
CA ALA A 75 24.48 -4.81 2.16
C ALA A 75 23.74 -4.62 0.82
N GLN A 76 24.37 -5.00 -0.29
CA GLN A 76 23.75 -4.93 -1.62
C GLN A 76 22.57 -5.90 -1.74
N GLN A 77 22.73 -7.12 -1.24
CA GLN A 77 21.66 -8.11 -1.19
C GLN A 77 20.46 -7.59 -0.38
N ALA A 78 20.70 -7.10 0.85
CA ALA A 78 19.64 -6.54 1.69
C ALA A 78 18.92 -5.35 1.03
N ARG A 79 19.65 -4.47 0.31
CA ARG A 79 19.05 -3.38 -0.46
C ARG A 79 18.20 -3.88 -1.62
N SER A 80 18.67 -4.90 -2.35
CA SER A 80 17.95 -5.50 -3.47
C SER A 80 16.65 -6.17 -3.00
N GLU A 81 16.71 -6.93 -1.90
CA GLU A 81 15.55 -7.55 -1.27
C GLU A 81 14.54 -6.49 -0.80
N GLY A 82 15.01 -5.44 -0.12
CA GLY A 82 14.17 -4.31 0.29
C GLY A 82 13.51 -3.59 -0.88
N ALA A 83 14.24 -3.35 -1.97
CA ALA A 83 13.71 -2.73 -3.18
C ALA A 83 12.65 -3.60 -3.86
N SER A 84 12.88 -4.90 -3.96
CA SER A 84 11.92 -5.86 -4.51
C SER A 84 10.63 -5.91 -3.68
N ALA A 85 10.76 -6.02 -2.36
CA ALA A 85 9.62 -6.00 -1.44
C ALA A 85 8.82 -4.70 -1.56
N ALA A 86 9.50 -3.55 -1.62
CA ALA A 86 8.84 -2.26 -1.76
C ALA A 86 8.08 -2.14 -3.09
N THR A 87 8.68 -2.60 -4.21
CA THR A 87 8.02 -2.60 -5.53
C THR A 87 6.78 -3.49 -5.52
N ASN A 88 6.87 -4.68 -4.92
CA ASN A 88 5.73 -5.59 -4.79
C ASN A 88 4.58 -4.98 -3.98
N ILE A 89 4.89 -4.32 -2.87
CA ILE A 89 3.88 -3.64 -2.04
C ILE A 89 3.20 -2.52 -2.83
N ARG A 90 3.97 -1.67 -3.50
CA ARG A 90 3.42 -0.57 -4.33
C ARG A 90 2.53 -1.09 -5.44
N SER A 91 3.00 -2.06 -6.21
CA SER A 91 2.22 -2.66 -7.30
C SER A 91 0.90 -3.28 -6.83
N ARG A 92 0.91 -3.96 -5.66
CA ARG A 92 -0.31 -4.50 -5.04
C ARG A 92 -1.27 -3.39 -4.60
N ALA A 93 -0.75 -2.33 -3.99
CA ALA A 93 -1.54 -1.18 -3.56
C ALA A 93 -2.18 -0.46 -4.75
N ASP A 94 -1.43 -0.24 -5.83
CA ASP A 94 -1.93 0.40 -7.06
C ASP A 94 -3.02 -0.45 -7.72
N SER A 95 -2.80 -1.77 -7.80
CA SER A 95 -3.80 -2.71 -8.32
C SER A 95 -5.07 -2.71 -7.47
N ALA A 96 -4.94 -2.66 -6.13
CA ALA A 96 -6.08 -2.58 -5.23
C ALA A 96 -6.85 -1.27 -5.41
N LYS A 97 -6.15 -0.13 -5.49
CA LYS A 97 -6.74 1.18 -5.77
C LYS A 97 -7.53 1.17 -7.07
N GLN A 98 -6.95 0.67 -8.16
CA GLN A 98 -7.63 0.58 -9.45
C GLN A 98 -8.89 -0.28 -9.38
N ARG A 99 -8.84 -1.44 -8.72
CA ARG A 99 -10.03 -2.29 -8.52
C ARG A 99 -11.14 -1.58 -7.74
N ILE A 100 -10.79 -0.90 -6.65
CA ILE A 100 -11.76 -0.17 -5.81
C ILE A 100 -12.40 0.96 -6.62
N LEU A 101 -11.61 1.75 -7.35
CA LEU A 101 -12.13 2.83 -8.19
C LEU A 101 -13.01 2.29 -9.31
N ALA A 102 -12.60 1.22 -9.99
CA ALA A 102 -13.40 0.58 -11.03
C ALA A 102 -14.71 0.00 -10.50
N PHE A 103 -14.73 -0.52 -9.27
CA PHE A 103 -15.96 -0.97 -8.62
C PHE A 103 -16.86 0.21 -8.24
N ALA A 104 -16.29 1.25 -7.62
CA ALA A 104 -17.02 2.45 -7.22
C ALA A 104 -17.66 3.16 -8.43
N ASN A 105 -16.92 3.32 -9.52
CA ASN A 105 -17.44 3.91 -10.74
C ASN A 105 -18.57 3.08 -11.35
N ARG A 106 -18.38 1.76 -11.49
CA ARG A 106 -19.45 0.87 -11.97
C ARG A 106 -20.71 0.97 -11.12
N ARG A 107 -20.56 1.04 -9.79
CA ARG A 107 -21.70 1.17 -8.87
C ARG A 107 -22.38 2.54 -9.02
N ALA A 108 -21.60 3.61 -9.16
CA ALA A 108 -22.13 4.95 -9.39
C ALA A 108 -22.90 5.04 -10.72
N ASP A 109 -22.37 4.44 -11.79
CA ASP A 109 -23.02 4.42 -13.10
C ASP A 109 -24.31 3.60 -13.08
N ALA A 110 -24.32 2.46 -12.37
CA ALA A 110 -25.54 1.69 -12.16
C ALA A 110 -26.63 2.50 -11.44
N ILE A 111 -26.27 3.21 -10.37
CA ILE A 111 -27.22 4.06 -9.62
C ILE A 111 -27.74 5.22 -10.50
N ARG A 112 -26.87 5.84 -11.30
CA ARG A 112 -27.31 6.88 -12.25
C ARG A 112 -28.26 6.31 -13.30
N ALA A 113 -27.95 5.16 -13.87
CA ALA A 113 -28.81 4.52 -14.86
C ALA A 113 -30.17 4.13 -14.27
N GLU A 114 -30.21 3.62 -13.03
CA GLU A 114 -31.46 3.35 -12.29
C GLU A 114 -32.27 4.63 -12.08
N GLY A 115 -31.60 5.73 -11.68
CA GLY A 115 -32.25 7.04 -11.50
C GLY A 115 -32.77 7.63 -12.81
N GLU A 116 -32.02 7.51 -13.90
CA GLU A 116 -32.45 7.93 -15.23
C GLU A 116 -33.64 7.12 -15.73
N ALA A 117 -33.62 5.80 -15.56
CA ALA A 117 -34.75 4.93 -15.91
C ALA A 117 -36.02 5.31 -15.12
N ALA A 118 -35.89 5.53 -13.81
CA ALA A 118 -37.00 5.99 -12.98
C ALA A 118 -37.52 7.37 -13.41
N ALA A 119 -36.63 8.30 -13.78
CA ALA A 119 -37.03 9.62 -14.29
C ALA A 119 -37.77 9.52 -15.62
N VAL A 120 -37.33 8.65 -16.55
CA VAL A 120 -38.01 8.42 -17.83
C VAL A 120 -39.44 7.92 -17.64
N GLU A 121 -39.69 7.02 -16.68
CA GLU A 121 -41.06 6.59 -16.37
C GLU A 121 -41.94 7.75 -15.88
N GLN A 122 -41.39 8.66 -15.07
CA GLN A 122 -42.11 9.87 -14.67
C GLN A 122 -42.36 10.82 -15.86
N TYR A 123 -41.40 10.94 -16.78
CA TYR A 123 -41.57 11.73 -18.01
C TYR A 123 -42.69 11.20 -18.91
N LYS A 124 -42.95 9.90 -18.96
CA LYS A 124 -44.12 9.35 -19.69
C LYS A 124 -45.45 9.84 -19.13
N VAL A 125 -45.55 10.08 -17.82
CA VAL A 125 -46.75 10.69 -17.22
C VAL A 125 -46.88 12.15 -17.66
N PHE A 126 -45.76 12.89 -17.74
CA PHE A 126 -45.75 14.25 -18.29
C PHE A 126 -46.09 14.33 -19.78
N GLN A 127 -45.84 13.27 -20.57
CA GLN A 127 -46.25 13.20 -21.97
C GLN A 127 -47.77 13.08 -22.17
N GLN A 128 -48.54 12.66 -21.15
CA GLN A 128 -50.00 12.65 -21.23
C GLN A 128 -50.58 14.06 -21.43
N ASN A 129 -49.85 15.09 -21.00
CA ASN A 129 -50.23 16.48 -21.20
C ASN A 129 -48.99 17.39 -21.28
N GLU A 130 -48.41 17.46 -22.47
CA GLU A 130 -47.16 18.17 -22.74
C GLU A 130 -47.25 19.68 -22.47
N GLU A 131 -48.40 20.31 -22.75
CA GLU A 131 -48.64 21.73 -22.48
C GLU A 131 -48.59 22.05 -20.98
N PHE A 132 -49.21 21.20 -20.14
CA PHE A 132 -49.22 21.37 -18.69
C PHE A 132 -47.83 21.12 -18.07
N ALA A 133 -47.08 20.14 -18.59
CA ALA A 133 -45.71 19.86 -18.14
C ALA A 133 -44.75 21.02 -18.44
N ILE A 134 -44.83 21.60 -19.65
CA ILE A 134 -44.04 22.79 -20.04
C ILE A 134 -44.39 23.98 -19.13
N PHE A 135 -45.66 24.17 -18.80
CA PHE A 135 -46.11 25.22 -17.91
C PHE A 135 -45.55 25.06 -16.49
N LEU A 136 -45.65 23.87 -15.90
CA LEU A 136 -45.08 23.56 -14.57
C LEU A 136 -43.56 23.79 -14.53
N ARG A 137 -42.84 23.40 -15.59
CA ARG A 137 -41.39 23.62 -15.68
C ARG A 137 -41.02 25.10 -15.75
N LYS A 138 -41.78 25.91 -16.50
CA LYS A 138 -41.61 27.38 -16.53
C LYS A 138 -41.86 28.01 -15.15
N LEU A 139 -42.86 27.53 -14.39
CA LEU A 139 -43.12 27.98 -13.02
C LEU A 139 -41.98 27.64 -12.04
N ASP A 140 -41.39 26.46 -12.15
CA ASP A 140 -40.24 26.06 -11.33
C ASP A 140 -38.99 26.89 -11.64
N GLU A 141 -38.76 27.21 -12.92
CA GLU A 141 -37.69 28.11 -13.36
C GLU A 141 -37.88 29.52 -12.79
N TYR A 142 -39.12 30.03 -12.78
CA TYR A 142 -39.44 31.29 -12.11
C TYR A 142 -39.17 31.25 -10.62
N LYS A 143 -39.59 30.18 -9.92
CA LYS A 143 -39.34 30.04 -8.48
C LYS A 143 -37.84 30.06 -8.15
N LYS A 144 -37.01 29.45 -9.00
CA LYS A 144 -35.55 29.49 -8.85
C LYS A 144 -34.98 30.88 -9.14
N ALA A 145 -35.43 31.53 -10.22
CA ALA A 145 -34.98 32.86 -10.62
C ALA A 145 -35.35 33.95 -9.61
N PHE A 146 -36.55 33.87 -9.02
CA PHE A 146 -37.07 34.85 -8.04
C PHE A 146 -36.68 34.57 -6.59
N SER A 147 -35.91 33.50 -6.30
CA SER A 147 -35.47 33.16 -4.94
C SER A 147 -34.46 34.15 -4.33
N LYS A 148 -33.87 35.01 -5.15
CA LYS A 148 -32.98 36.10 -4.72
C LYS A 148 -33.68 37.42 -5.02
N ASN A 149 -33.76 38.32 -4.04
CA ASN A 149 -34.25 39.70 -4.17
C ASN A 149 -33.38 40.47 -5.18
N THR A 150 -33.56 40.21 -6.48
CA THR A 150 -32.76 40.76 -7.57
C THR A 150 -33.71 41.28 -8.63
N THR A 151 -33.57 42.57 -8.94
CA THR A 151 -34.32 43.22 -10.01
C THR A 151 -33.72 42.81 -11.35
N PHE A 152 -34.45 42.00 -12.12
CA PHE A 152 -34.02 41.55 -13.45
C PHE A 152 -34.67 42.41 -14.54
N PHE A 153 -33.88 42.87 -15.51
CA PHE A 153 -34.36 43.48 -16.76
C PHE A 153 -34.24 42.43 -17.87
N PHE A 154 -35.38 41.99 -18.41
CA PHE A 154 -35.43 41.02 -19.49
C PHE A 154 -36.47 41.43 -20.53
N ASP A 155 -36.26 41.01 -21.78
CA ASP A 155 -37.24 41.16 -22.85
C ASP A 155 -38.34 40.11 -22.67
N ALA A 156 -39.55 40.57 -22.33
CA ALA A 156 -40.69 39.73 -21.97
C ALA A 156 -41.22 38.85 -23.12
N ARG A 157 -40.70 38.99 -24.34
CA ARG A 157 -41.08 38.20 -25.52
C ARG A 157 -40.16 36.99 -25.78
N LYS A 158 -39.10 36.80 -24.98
CA LYS A 158 -38.21 35.64 -25.07
C LYS A 158 -38.45 34.69 -23.90
N GLY A 159 -38.56 33.39 -24.20
CA GLY A 159 -38.72 32.35 -23.18
C GLY A 159 -37.57 32.39 -22.16
N PRO A 160 -37.80 32.06 -20.87
CA PRO A 160 -39.02 31.50 -20.28
C PRO A 160 -40.09 32.51 -19.85
N PHE A 161 -39.93 33.83 -20.05
CA PHE A 161 -40.78 34.89 -19.45
C PHE A 161 -42.06 35.28 -20.22
N ASP A 162 -42.40 34.55 -21.28
CA ASP A 162 -43.53 34.83 -22.16
C ASP A 162 -44.91 34.74 -21.47
N LEU A 163 -45.00 34.00 -20.35
CA LEU A 163 -46.24 33.87 -19.56
C LEU A 163 -46.72 35.20 -18.95
N PHE A 164 -45.86 36.22 -18.87
CA PHE A 164 -46.22 37.56 -18.39
C PHE A 164 -46.87 38.46 -19.46
N VAL A 165 -46.71 38.13 -20.75
CA VAL A 165 -47.19 38.95 -21.88
C VAL A 165 -48.45 38.34 -22.50
N SER A 166 -48.56 37.02 -22.52
CA SER A 166 -49.75 36.32 -22.99
C SER A 166 -49.99 35.09 -22.11
N PRO A 167 -50.99 35.12 -21.21
CA PRO A 167 -51.34 33.96 -20.41
C PRO A 167 -52.02 32.92 -21.31
N ASN A 168 -51.22 32.15 -22.06
CA ASN A 168 -51.70 30.92 -22.67
C ASN A 168 -51.81 29.87 -21.57
N LEU A 169 -52.91 29.95 -20.83
CA LEU A 169 -53.26 28.99 -19.80
C LEU A 169 -53.55 27.65 -20.49
N PRO A 170 -52.97 26.52 -20.01
CA PRO A 170 -53.27 25.22 -20.57
C PRO A 170 -54.80 25.00 -20.54
N SER A 171 -55.37 24.68 -21.70
CA SER A 171 -56.82 24.52 -21.89
C SER A 171 -57.37 23.26 -21.19
N SER A 172 -56.48 22.38 -20.76
CA SER A 172 -56.77 21.16 -20.04
C SER A 172 -56.94 21.47 -18.55
N ARG A 173 -58.19 21.48 -18.08
CA ARG A 173 -58.48 21.35 -16.64
C ARG A 173 -57.82 20.07 -16.15
N PRO A 174 -57.13 20.07 -14.99
CA PRO A 174 -56.74 18.82 -14.37
C PRO A 174 -58.03 18.01 -14.19
N VAL A 175 -58.09 16.83 -14.83
CA VAL A 175 -59.09 15.83 -14.47
C VAL A 175 -58.75 15.43 -13.04
N LEU A 176 -59.34 16.14 -12.06
CA LEU A 176 -59.56 15.55 -10.76
C LEU A 176 -60.38 14.31 -11.06
N GLY A 177 -59.77 13.13 -10.88
CA GLY A 177 -60.48 11.87 -10.93
C GLY A 177 -61.77 12.06 -10.14
N ASP A 178 -62.89 11.85 -10.80
CA ASP A 178 -64.15 11.85 -10.07
C ASP A 178 -64.01 10.80 -8.96
N SER A 179 -64.32 11.22 -7.75
CA SER A 179 -64.69 10.31 -6.69
C SER A 179 -66.21 10.34 -6.64
N SER A 180 -66.84 9.90 -7.73
CA SER A 180 -68.26 9.57 -7.74
C SER A 180 -68.38 8.06 -7.79
N GLY A 181 -68.78 7.48 -6.66
CA GLY A 181 -68.81 6.04 -6.47
C GLY A 181 -69.70 5.27 -7.44
N SER A 182 -69.39 3.98 -7.53
CA SER A 182 -70.38 2.93 -7.73
C SER A 182 -69.95 1.71 -6.91
N ASN A 183 -70.89 1.25 -6.07
CA ASN A 183 -70.99 -0.05 -5.41
C ASN A 183 -70.12 -1.18 -5.97
#